data_AF-A0A8J7GV25-F1
#
_entry.id   AF-A0A8J7GV25-F1
#
_cell.length_a   1.000
_cell.length_b   1.000
_cell.length_c   1.000
_cell.angle_alpha   90.00
_cell.angle_beta   90.00
_cell.angle_gamma   90.00
#
_symmetry.space_group_name_H-M   'P 1'
#
loop_
_entity.id
_entity.type
_entity.pdbx_description
1 polymer ?
#
loop_
_entity_poly.entity_id
_entity_poly.type
_entity_poly.pdbx_seq_one_letter_code
_entity_poly.pdbx_strand_id
1 'polypeptide(L)'
;MPNQVERPLLDLGLTRLEFLRISGKGLAGITIAPALLSLLGCRQEQIDSGVIGLTTTSKGVLVTNRARCTGCHRCETACTSFNDGSVGSYFSRVKIHRHFYYGDGGLGYGGGLYGDLNFTTDTCRQCKDPECMKACPIKAIAFNEEHGSIAVDTKRCIGWAACTTACPWMMATVNPQTKKSGKCILCGECATACPTGALSIIEWKEITV
;
A
#
# COMPACT_ATOMS: atom_id res chain seq x y z
N MET A 1 -13.88 11.10 -13.62
CA MET A 1 -14.78 12.02 -12.89
C MET A 1 -14.29 12.11 -11.46
N PRO A 2 -13.63 13.20 -11.04
CA PRO A 2 -13.19 13.35 -9.66
C PRO A 2 -14.42 13.55 -8.78
N ASN A 3 -14.57 12.72 -7.75
CA ASN A 3 -15.62 12.84 -6.76
C ASN A 3 -15.29 14.05 -5.88
N GLN A 4 -15.66 15.24 -6.34
CA GLN A 4 -15.60 16.48 -5.57
C GLN A 4 -16.65 16.38 -4.47
N VAL A 5 -16.27 15.80 -3.34
CA VAL A 5 -17.07 15.92 -2.11
C VAL A 5 -16.91 17.36 -1.65
N GLU A 6 -17.91 18.20 -1.91
CA GLU A 6 -18.00 19.53 -1.31
C GLU A 6 -18.00 19.35 0.21
N ARG A 7 -17.03 19.96 0.91
CA ARG A 7 -16.90 19.90 2.37
C ARG A 7 -17.04 21.31 2.97
N PRO A 8 -18.20 21.96 2.81
CA PRO A 8 -18.39 23.36 3.17
C PRO A 8 -18.05 23.67 4.64
N LEU A 9 -18.16 22.69 5.54
CA LEU A 9 -17.86 22.88 6.97
C LEU A 9 -16.36 22.87 7.31
N LEU A 10 -15.51 22.28 6.47
CA LEU A 10 -14.04 22.30 6.66
C LEU A 10 -13.39 23.56 6.05
N ASP A 11 -14.14 24.28 5.20
CA ASP A 11 -13.77 25.59 4.67
C ASP A 11 -14.29 26.75 5.55
N LEU A 12 -15.18 26.47 6.51
CA LEU A 12 -15.41 27.36 7.64
C LEU A 12 -14.16 27.31 8.51
N GLY A 13 -13.42 28.42 8.61
CA GLY A 13 -12.23 28.59 9.46
C GLY A 13 -12.51 28.50 10.96
N LEU A 14 -13.16 27.42 11.40
CA LEU A 14 -13.47 27.11 12.78
C LEU A 14 -12.22 26.53 13.45
N THR A 15 -11.84 27.14 14.56
CA THR A 15 -10.75 26.64 15.38
C THR A 15 -11.17 25.37 16.11
N ARG A 16 -10.20 24.51 16.46
CA ARG A 16 -10.42 23.27 17.22
C ARG A 16 -11.20 23.51 18.52
N LEU A 17 -11.02 24.67 19.16
CA LEU A 17 -11.71 25.02 20.40
C LEU A 17 -13.19 25.38 20.17
N GLU A 18 -13.50 26.05 19.06
CA GLU A 18 -14.87 26.40 18.67
C GLU A 18 -15.67 25.14 18.31
N PHE A 19 -15.05 24.20 17.58
CA PHE A 19 -15.66 22.91 17.30
C PHE A 19 -16.03 22.15 18.58
N LEU A 20 -15.13 22.12 19.56
CA LEU A 20 -15.37 21.46 20.85
C LEU A 20 -16.44 22.19 21.70
N ARG A 21 -16.59 23.51 21.56
CA ARG A 21 -17.66 24.26 22.24
C ARG A 21 -19.03 23.98 21.62
N ILE A 22 -19.12 23.88 20.30
CA ILE A 22 -20.37 23.61 19.57
C ILE A 22 -20.83 22.17 19.80
N SER A 23 -19.91 21.21 19.72
CA SER A 23 -20.23 19.79 19.93
C SER A 23 -20.36 19.39 21.41
N GLY A 24 -19.67 20.10 22.32
CA GLY A 24 -19.52 19.69 23.72
C GLY A 24 -20.54 20.23 24.72
N LYS A 25 -21.50 21.09 24.35
CA LYS A 25 -22.46 21.67 25.32
C LYS A 25 -23.92 21.55 24.85
N GLY A 26 -24.62 20.54 25.37
CA GLY A 26 -26.09 20.49 25.42
C GLY A 26 -26.76 19.48 24.48
N LEU A 27 -28.10 19.38 24.59
CA LEU A 27 -28.95 18.50 23.78
C LEU A 27 -28.74 18.68 22.26
N ALA A 28 -28.39 19.89 21.83
CA ALA A 28 -28.02 20.20 20.44
C ALA A 28 -26.72 19.53 20.01
N GLY A 29 -25.74 19.36 20.91
CA GLY A 29 -24.51 18.61 20.63
C GLY A 29 -24.78 17.13 20.35
N ILE A 30 -25.77 16.54 21.04
CA ILE A 30 -26.17 15.13 20.86
C ILE A 30 -26.88 14.93 19.52
N THR A 31 -27.66 15.89 19.03
CA THR A 31 -28.34 15.80 17.73
C THR A 31 -27.44 16.15 16.55
N ILE A 32 -26.46 17.04 16.74
CA ILE A 32 -25.55 17.49 15.69
C ILE A 32 -24.31 16.57 15.57
N ALA A 33 -23.83 15.96 16.65
CA ALA A 33 -22.64 15.11 16.63
C ALA A 33 -22.73 13.93 15.66
N PRO A 34 -23.84 13.18 15.54
CA PRO A 34 -23.97 12.11 14.54
C PRO A 34 -23.86 12.62 13.10
N ALA A 35 -24.47 13.77 12.80
CA ALA A 35 -24.38 14.40 11.49
C ALA A 35 -22.96 14.89 11.17
N LEU A 36 -22.27 15.47 12.16
CA LEU A 36 -20.86 15.87 12.05
C LEU A 36 -19.92 14.67 11.90
N LEU A 37 -20.15 13.59 12.65
CA LEU A 37 -19.37 12.36 12.55
C LEU A 37 -19.55 11.69 11.18
N SER A 38 -20.76 11.73 10.62
CA SER A 38 -21.03 11.27 9.26
C SER A 38 -20.21 12.04 8.22
N LEU A 39 -20.09 13.38 8.37
CA LEU A 39 -19.25 14.23 7.52
C LEU A 39 -17.75 13.95 7.66
N LEU A 40 -17.31 13.45 8.82
CA LEU A 40 -15.94 13.00 9.07
C LEU A 40 -15.69 11.53 8.65
N GLY A 41 -16.68 10.88 8.04
CA GLY A 41 -16.58 9.54 7.49
C GLY A 41 -16.95 8.41 8.47
N CYS A 42 -17.47 8.72 9.66
CA CYS A 42 -18.06 7.72 10.55
C CYS A 42 -19.49 7.40 10.08
N ARG A 43 -19.67 6.25 9.43
CA ARG A 43 -21.00 5.80 8.99
C ARG A 43 -21.74 5.13 10.14
N GLN A 44 -23.07 5.33 10.19
CA GLN A 44 -23.96 4.67 11.16
C GLN A 44 -23.79 3.14 11.14
N GLU A 45 -23.60 2.57 9.95
CA GLU A 45 -23.29 1.15 9.72
C GLU A 45 -22.05 0.64 10.49
N GLN A 46 -21.03 1.50 10.68
CA GLN A 46 -19.84 1.17 11.46
C GLN A 46 -20.10 1.21 12.97
N ILE A 47 -20.99 2.10 13.42
CA ILE A 47 -21.43 2.21 14.82
C ILE A 47 -22.33 1.02 15.18
N ASP A 48 -23.31 0.73 14.34
CA ASP A 48 -24.31 -0.33 14.54
C ASP A 48 -23.69 -1.73 14.53
N SER A 49 -22.58 -1.91 13.78
CA SER A 49 -21.82 -3.16 13.79
C SER A 49 -21.13 -3.45 15.13
N GLY A 50 -20.94 -2.45 15.99
CA GLY A 50 -20.16 -2.56 17.23
C GLY A 50 -18.68 -2.90 17.03
N VAL A 51 -18.20 -3.03 15.79
CA VAL A 51 -16.84 -3.47 15.45
C VAL A 51 -16.10 -2.35 14.75
N ILE A 52 -15.31 -1.59 15.51
CA ILE A 52 -14.35 -0.63 14.95
C ILE A 52 -13.13 -1.42 14.46
N GLY A 53 -13.02 -1.62 13.16
CA GLY A 53 -11.84 -2.23 12.54
C GLY A 53 -10.62 -1.31 12.59
N LEU A 54 -9.83 -1.39 13.66
CA LEU A 54 -8.55 -0.70 13.75
C LEU A 54 -7.50 -1.44 12.92
N THR A 55 -7.12 -0.86 11.78
CA THR A 55 -6.01 -1.37 10.96
C THR A 55 -4.80 -0.47 11.19
N THR A 56 -3.76 -1.02 11.80
CA THR A 56 -2.50 -0.30 12.04
C THR A 56 -1.85 0.07 10.72
N THR A 57 -1.53 1.34 10.53
CA THR A 57 -0.82 1.79 9.32
C THR A 57 0.62 1.27 9.36
N SER A 58 1.18 0.93 8.20
CA SER A 58 2.60 0.58 8.10
C SER A 58 3.51 1.74 8.58
N LYS A 59 4.79 1.46 8.87
CA LYS A 59 5.79 2.47 9.26
C LYS A 59 6.20 3.36 8.08
N GLY A 60 6.17 2.82 6.86
CA GLY A 60 6.61 3.54 5.68
C GLY A 60 6.24 2.86 4.38
N VAL A 61 6.87 3.30 3.30
CA VAL A 61 6.70 2.79 1.95
C VAL A 61 8.03 2.71 1.23
N LEU A 62 8.21 1.67 0.41
CA LEU A 62 9.35 1.57 -0.48
C LEU A 62 9.09 2.42 -1.73
N VAL A 63 9.99 3.36 -2.01
CA VAL A 63 9.89 4.30 -3.13
C VAL A 63 11.02 4.06 -4.11
N THR A 64 10.71 4.23 -5.40
CA THR A 64 11.67 4.14 -6.49
C THR A 64 11.94 5.52 -7.07
N ASN A 65 13.21 5.94 -7.09
CA ASN A 65 13.69 7.05 -7.88
C ASN A 65 13.97 6.57 -9.32
N ARG A 66 13.06 6.89 -10.24
CA ARG A 66 13.12 6.49 -11.65
C ARG A 66 14.42 6.96 -12.34
N ALA A 67 14.89 8.17 -12.02
CA ALA A 67 16.08 8.74 -12.64
C ALA A 67 17.39 7.99 -12.33
N ARG A 68 17.38 7.15 -11.29
CA ARG A 68 18.54 6.31 -10.90
C ARG A 68 18.37 4.84 -11.27
N CYS A 69 17.20 4.44 -11.74
CA CYS A 69 16.86 3.05 -11.96
C CYS A 69 17.34 2.59 -13.36
N THR A 70 18.22 1.59 -13.40
CA THR A 70 18.85 1.11 -14.64
C THR A 70 18.29 -0.20 -15.18
N GLY A 71 17.21 -0.73 -14.61
CA GLY A 71 16.65 -1.99 -15.11
C GLY A 71 17.37 -3.27 -14.66
N CYS A 72 18.39 -3.21 -13.78
CA CYS A 72 19.32 -4.33 -13.56
C CYS A 72 18.76 -5.60 -12.84
N HIS A 73 17.48 -5.64 -12.45
CA HIS A 73 16.83 -6.76 -11.74
C HIS A 73 17.42 -7.23 -10.39
N ARG A 74 18.51 -6.63 -9.90
CA ARG A 74 19.13 -7.00 -8.60
C ARG A 74 18.16 -6.90 -7.42
N CYS A 75 17.26 -5.93 -7.46
CA CYS A 75 16.23 -5.76 -6.42
C CYS A 75 15.25 -6.95 -6.36
N GLU A 76 14.91 -7.57 -7.50
CA GLU A 76 14.03 -8.74 -7.56
C GLU A 76 14.74 -10.00 -7.05
N THR A 77 15.98 -10.21 -7.50
CA THR A 77 16.82 -11.33 -7.07
C THR A 77 17.10 -11.28 -5.57
N ALA A 78 17.53 -10.12 -5.05
CA ALA A 78 17.79 -9.96 -3.62
C ALA A 78 16.52 -10.16 -2.78
N CYS A 79 15.39 -9.60 -3.23
CA CYS A 79 14.12 -9.75 -2.52
C CYS A 79 13.74 -11.23 -2.38
N THR A 80 13.78 -12.00 -3.47
CA THR A 80 13.33 -13.41 -3.46
C THR A 80 14.35 -14.32 -2.79
N SER A 81 15.63 -14.11 -3.03
CA SER A 81 16.69 -14.88 -2.37
C SER A 81 16.62 -14.76 -0.85
N PHE A 82 16.38 -13.56 -0.32
CA PHE A 82 16.28 -13.35 1.12
C PHE A 82 14.98 -13.92 1.71
N ASN A 83 13.84 -13.64 1.07
CA ASN A 83 12.54 -13.95 1.67
C ASN A 83 12.06 -15.38 1.40
N ASP A 84 12.49 -15.99 0.30
CA ASP A 84 11.93 -17.26 -0.20
C ASP A 84 13.02 -18.34 -0.38
N GLY A 85 14.31 -18.00 -0.28
CA GLY A 85 15.41 -18.94 -0.52
C GLY A 85 15.53 -19.40 -1.98
N SER A 86 14.80 -18.77 -2.90
CA SER A 86 14.83 -19.02 -4.34
C SER A 86 14.77 -17.72 -5.12
N VAL A 87 15.07 -17.75 -6.41
CA VAL A 87 15.10 -16.54 -7.26
C VAL A 87 13.98 -16.59 -8.29
N GLY A 88 13.18 -15.52 -8.36
CA GLY A 88 12.19 -15.38 -9.41
C GLY A 88 11.54 -14.00 -9.50
N SER A 89 11.64 -13.35 -10.66
CA SER A 89 11.06 -12.03 -10.92
C SER A 89 9.54 -11.99 -10.71
N TYR A 90 8.84 -13.06 -11.10
CA TYR A 90 7.38 -13.15 -11.01
C TYR A 90 6.84 -12.95 -9.58
N PHE A 91 7.39 -13.70 -8.61
CA PHE A 91 6.94 -13.69 -7.22
C PHE A 91 7.73 -12.73 -6.32
N SER A 92 8.69 -11.98 -6.90
CA SER A 92 9.36 -10.90 -6.20
C SER A 92 8.38 -9.88 -5.65
N ARG A 93 8.66 -9.39 -4.44
CA ARG A 93 7.82 -8.40 -3.73
C ARG A 93 8.04 -6.97 -4.24
N VAL A 94 9.01 -6.79 -5.12
CA VAL A 94 9.27 -5.59 -5.97
C VAL A 94 9.29 -6.04 -7.42
N LYS A 95 8.84 -5.21 -8.38
CA LYS A 95 8.66 -5.69 -9.76
C LYS A 95 9.17 -4.68 -10.77
N ILE A 96 10.32 -4.96 -11.36
CA ILE A 96 10.88 -4.20 -12.48
C ILE A 96 10.61 -4.89 -13.81
N HIS A 97 10.50 -6.22 -13.81
CA HIS A 97 10.22 -7.01 -15.01
C HIS A 97 8.92 -6.60 -15.72
N ARG A 98 7.94 -6.07 -14.99
CA ARG A 98 6.68 -5.55 -15.56
C ARG A 98 6.88 -4.39 -16.54
N HIS A 99 7.93 -3.60 -16.34
CA HIS A 99 8.25 -2.41 -17.14
C HIS A 99 9.49 -2.61 -18.01
N PHE A 100 10.15 -3.77 -17.93
CA PHE A 100 11.44 -3.97 -18.57
C PHE A 100 11.32 -4.03 -20.10
N TYR A 101 10.34 -4.75 -20.63
CA TYR A 101 10.17 -4.98 -22.07
C TYR A 101 9.12 -4.07 -22.73
N TYR A 102 8.94 -2.84 -22.23
CA TYR A 102 7.98 -1.86 -22.79
C TYR A 102 8.64 -0.96 -23.84
N GLY A 103 7.83 -0.35 -24.73
CA GLY A 103 8.30 0.63 -25.71
C GLY A 103 7.40 0.84 -26.94
N ASP A 104 7.88 1.60 -27.93
CA ASP A 104 7.14 1.99 -29.14
C ASP A 104 6.76 0.80 -30.06
N GLY A 105 7.33 -0.38 -29.80
CA GLY A 105 6.99 -1.65 -30.44
C GLY A 105 6.30 -2.69 -29.55
N GLY A 106 5.91 -2.36 -28.31
CA GLY A 106 5.31 -3.32 -27.37
C GLY A 106 4.69 -2.68 -26.12
N LEU A 107 3.37 -2.86 -25.98
CA LEU A 107 2.48 -2.56 -24.83
C LEU A 107 3.08 -1.67 -23.71
N GLY A 108 2.78 -0.37 -23.70
CA GLY A 108 3.11 0.52 -22.57
C GLY A 108 3.17 2.02 -22.88
N TYR A 109 3.34 2.84 -21.83
CA TYR A 109 3.49 4.31 -21.90
C TYR A 109 4.96 4.77 -22.07
N GLY A 110 5.62 4.38 -23.16
CA GLY A 110 6.90 4.97 -23.61
C GLY A 110 8.18 4.66 -22.80
N GLY A 111 8.09 3.89 -21.72
CA GLY A 111 9.23 3.44 -20.90
C GLY A 111 9.83 2.09 -21.33
N GLY A 112 10.97 1.70 -20.75
CA GLY A 112 11.52 0.33 -20.87
C GLY A 112 12.53 0.13 -22.01
N LEU A 113 12.97 -1.12 -22.20
CA LEU A 113 14.06 -1.52 -23.10
C LEU A 113 13.79 -1.16 -24.57
N TYR A 114 12.53 -1.19 -25.01
CA TYR A 114 12.15 -0.89 -26.39
C TYR A 114 11.60 0.53 -26.54
N GLY A 115 11.64 1.34 -25.47
CA GLY A 115 11.19 2.73 -25.44
C GLY A 115 12.37 3.66 -25.16
N ASP A 116 12.18 4.56 -24.20
CA ASP A 116 13.15 5.59 -23.81
C ASP A 116 14.26 5.10 -22.82
N LEU A 117 14.36 3.78 -22.59
CA LEU A 117 15.26 3.17 -21.60
C LEU A 117 15.06 3.62 -20.15
N ASN A 118 13.94 4.28 -19.83
CA ASN A 118 13.60 4.63 -18.45
C ASN A 118 12.87 3.47 -17.77
N PHE A 119 13.50 2.90 -16.74
CA PHE A 119 12.95 1.80 -15.96
C PHE A 119 12.35 2.28 -14.64
N THR A 120 11.22 1.70 -14.23
CA THR A 120 10.65 1.92 -12.89
C THR A 120 10.38 0.58 -12.23
N THR A 121 10.69 0.50 -10.94
CA THR A 121 10.33 -0.66 -10.11
C THR A 121 9.00 -0.39 -9.45
N ASP A 122 8.01 -1.26 -9.66
CA ASP A 122 6.76 -1.26 -8.90
C ASP A 122 7.01 -1.75 -7.48
N THR A 123 6.42 -1.04 -6.53
CA THR A 123 6.53 -1.31 -5.10
C THR A 123 5.15 -1.39 -4.46
N CYS A 124 5.03 -2.19 -3.40
CA CYS A 124 3.81 -2.21 -2.59
C CYS A 124 3.60 -0.85 -1.94
N ARG A 125 2.42 -0.25 -2.14
CA ARG A 125 2.08 1.07 -1.59
C ARG A 125 1.79 1.09 -0.09
N GLN A 126 1.75 -0.08 0.54
CA GLN A 126 1.39 -0.25 1.97
C GLN A 126 0.18 0.62 2.36
N CYS A 127 -0.90 0.50 1.56
CA CYS A 127 -2.06 1.37 1.60
C CYS A 127 -2.63 1.51 3.02
N LYS A 128 -3.11 2.72 3.36
CA LYS A 128 -3.86 2.99 4.60
C LYS A 128 -5.09 2.09 4.73
N ASP A 129 -5.78 1.85 3.61
CA ASP A 129 -6.92 0.95 3.52
C ASP A 129 -6.61 -0.22 2.56
N PRO A 130 -6.04 -1.32 3.07
CA PRO A 130 -5.51 -2.39 2.23
C PRO A 130 -6.61 -3.35 1.74
N GLU A 131 -7.05 -3.19 0.49
CA GLU A 131 -7.99 -4.11 -0.18
C GLU A 131 -7.51 -5.58 -0.17
N CYS A 132 -6.21 -5.78 -0.34
CA CYS A 132 -5.60 -7.11 -0.25
C CYS A 132 -5.83 -7.80 1.11
N MET A 133 -5.93 -7.04 2.19
CA MET A 133 -6.22 -7.55 3.54
C MET A 133 -7.69 -7.94 3.67
N LYS A 134 -8.61 -7.08 3.20
CA LYS A 134 -10.06 -7.33 3.21
C LYS A 134 -10.45 -8.55 2.38
N ALA A 135 -9.78 -8.75 1.25
CA ALA A 135 -10.05 -9.85 0.33
C ALA A 135 -9.59 -11.22 0.84
N CYS A 136 -8.78 -11.29 1.91
CA CYS A 136 -8.25 -12.55 2.41
C CYS A 136 -9.27 -13.26 3.36
N PRO A 137 -9.87 -14.40 2.96
CA PRO A 137 -10.94 -15.03 3.75
C PRO A 137 -10.48 -15.54 5.12
N ILE A 138 -9.21 -15.93 5.22
CA ILE A 138 -8.60 -16.47 6.45
C ILE A 138 -7.80 -15.43 7.25
N LYS A 139 -7.85 -14.16 6.83
CA LYS A 139 -7.15 -13.03 7.46
C LYS A 139 -5.65 -13.30 7.65
N ALA A 140 -5.00 -13.88 6.63
CA ALA A 140 -3.56 -14.14 6.63
C ALA A 140 -2.72 -12.90 6.31
N ILE A 141 -3.36 -11.81 5.86
CA ILE A 141 -2.69 -10.53 5.66
C ILE A 141 -3.02 -9.65 6.86
N ALA A 142 -2.01 -9.20 7.59
CA ALA A 142 -2.16 -8.41 8.80
C ALA A 142 -0.94 -7.51 9.03
N PHE A 143 -1.01 -6.63 10.02
CA PHE A 143 0.15 -5.88 10.48
C PHE A 143 1.18 -6.83 11.10
N ASN A 144 2.43 -6.69 10.67
CA ASN A 144 3.59 -7.40 11.19
C ASN A 144 4.47 -6.38 11.93
N GLU A 145 4.74 -6.64 13.20
CA GLU A 145 5.47 -5.73 14.09
C GLU A 145 6.97 -5.66 13.79
N GLU A 146 7.56 -6.79 13.37
CA GLU A 146 9.00 -6.94 13.11
C GLU A 146 9.52 -5.87 12.15
N HIS A 147 8.83 -5.71 11.01
CA HIS A 147 9.18 -4.68 10.03
C HIS A 147 8.18 -3.51 9.99
N GLY A 148 7.14 -3.55 10.83
CA GLY A 148 6.09 -2.53 10.86
C GLY A 148 5.38 -2.36 9.52
N SER A 149 4.99 -3.47 8.89
CA SER A 149 4.35 -3.45 7.58
C SER A 149 3.08 -4.29 7.58
N ILE A 150 2.17 -4.03 6.66
CA ILE A 150 1.14 -5.03 6.37
C ILE A 150 1.87 -6.14 5.62
N ALA A 151 1.70 -7.40 6.00
CA ALA A 151 2.42 -8.53 5.41
C ALA A 151 1.53 -9.78 5.35
N VAL A 152 1.93 -10.74 4.52
CA VAL A 152 1.28 -12.06 4.50
C VAL A 152 1.97 -12.95 5.53
N ASP A 153 1.22 -13.51 6.46
CA ASP A 153 1.64 -14.64 7.27
C ASP A 153 1.62 -15.91 6.40
N THR A 154 2.82 -16.39 6.07
CA THR A 154 3.03 -17.55 5.19
C THR A 154 2.58 -18.86 5.83
N LYS A 155 2.55 -18.96 7.17
CA LYS A 155 2.06 -20.15 7.89
C LYS A 155 0.55 -20.26 7.80
N ARG A 156 -0.15 -19.13 7.88
CA ARG A 156 -1.61 -19.08 7.76
C ARG A 156 -2.07 -19.14 6.31
N CYS A 157 -1.33 -18.54 5.38
CA CYS A 157 -1.73 -18.44 3.98
C CYS A 157 -2.02 -19.82 3.37
N ILE A 158 -3.19 -19.99 2.74
CA ILE A 158 -3.58 -21.22 2.03
C ILE A 158 -3.42 -21.13 0.50
N GLY A 159 -2.87 -20.02 -0.01
CA GLY A 159 -2.65 -19.86 -1.45
C GLY A 159 -3.88 -19.49 -2.28
N TRP A 160 -4.97 -19.03 -1.65
CA TRP A 160 -6.24 -18.68 -2.32
C TRP A 160 -6.11 -17.59 -3.40
N ALA A 161 -5.06 -16.75 -3.33
CA ALA A 161 -4.72 -15.73 -4.32
C ALA A 161 -5.72 -14.55 -4.52
N ALA A 162 -6.85 -14.47 -3.83
CA ALA A 162 -7.75 -13.29 -3.95
C ALA A 162 -7.05 -11.93 -3.71
N CYS A 163 -6.00 -11.90 -2.89
CA CYS A 163 -5.21 -10.69 -2.65
C CYS A 163 -4.45 -10.17 -3.89
N THR A 164 -4.19 -11.01 -4.89
CA THR A 164 -3.44 -10.63 -6.11
C THR A 164 -4.31 -9.76 -7.02
N THR A 165 -5.59 -10.10 -7.16
CA THR A 165 -6.58 -9.37 -7.97
C THR A 165 -7.18 -8.19 -7.22
N ALA A 166 -7.34 -8.30 -5.90
CA ALA A 166 -7.85 -7.20 -5.07
C ALA A 166 -6.88 -6.01 -4.98
N CYS A 167 -5.58 -6.22 -5.19
CA CYS A 167 -4.60 -5.15 -5.13
C CYS A 167 -4.68 -4.29 -6.41
N PRO A 168 -4.97 -2.96 -6.32
CA PRO A 168 -5.01 -2.10 -7.51
C PRO A 168 -3.66 -2.00 -8.24
N TRP A 169 -2.57 -2.26 -7.52
CA TRP A 169 -1.20 -2.25 -8.01
C TRP A 169 -0.68 -3.64 -8.38
N MET A 170 -1.52 -4.67 -8.22
CA MET A 170 -1.18 -6.09 -8.43
C MET A 170 0.12 -6.52 -7.72
N MET A 171 0.44 -5.96 -6.55
CA MET A 171 1.74 -6.18 -5.92
C MET A 171 1.83 -7.47 -5.11
N ALA A 172 0.69 -8.01 -4.68
CA ALA A 172 0.65 -9.35 -4.11
C ALA A 172 0.74 -10.39 -5.24
N THR A 173 1.58 -11.40 -5.07
CA THR A 173 1.74 -12.51 -6.02
C THR A 173 1.82 -13.85 -5.29
N VAL A 174 1.50 -14.94 -5.98
CA VAL A 174 1.67 -16.29 -5.43
C VAL A 174 3.02 -16.85 -5.87
N ASN A 175 3.83 -17.30 -4.93
CA ASN A 175 5.04 -18.05 -5.28
C ASN A 175 4.62 -19.44 -5.81
N PRO A 176 4.98 -19.79 -7.06
CA PRO A 176 4.52 -21.04 -7.68
C PRO A 176 5.13 -22.29 -7.02
N GLN A 177 6.23 -22.17 -6.28
CA GLN A 177 6.86 -23.28 -5.57
C GLN A 177 6.16 -23.53 -4.23
N THR A 178 6.06 -22.49 -3.38
CA THR A 178 5.48 -22.62 -2.03
C THR A 178 3.96 -22.59 -2.01
N LYS A 179 3.34 -22.16 -3.12
CA LYS A 179 1.89 -21.88 -3.24
C LYS A 179 1.38 -20.86 -2.23
N LYS A 180 2.26 -20.03 -1.66
CA LYS A 180 1.89 -18.96 -0.72
C LYS A 180 1.89 -17.62 -1.42
N SER A 181 0.95 -16.76 -1.03
CA SER A 181 0.97 -15.36 -1.43
C SER A 181 2.10 -14.60 -0.72
N GLY A 182 2.68 -13.63 -1.39
CA GLY A 182 3.70 -12.74 -0.87
C GLY A 182 3.50 -11.32 -1.36
N LYS A 183 3.86 -10.35 -0.51
CA LYS A 183 3.94 -8.92 -0.83
C LYS A 183 5.06 -8.29 0.01
N CYS A 184 5.45 -7.06 -0.32
CA CYS A 184 6.53 -6.37 0.39
C CYS A 184 6.28 -6.32 1.90
N ILE A 185 7.33 -6.60 2.67
CA ILE A 185 7.34 -6.56 4.13
C ILE A 185 8.16 -5.41 4.69
N LEU A 186 8.69 -4.51 3.84
CA LEU A 186 9.57 -3.40 4.23
C LEU A 186 10.89 -3.81 4.91
N CYS A 187 11.47 -4.97 4.57
CA CYS A 187 12.76 -5.40 5.12
C CYS A 187 13.99 -4.67 4.56
N GLY A 188 13.85 -3.94 3.44
CA GLY A 188 14.94 -3.13 2.87
C GLY A 188 15.98 -3.85 2.01
N GLU A 189 15.99 -5.18 1.96
CA GLU A 189 16.98 -5.96 1.19
C GLU A 189 17.13 -5.55 -0.28
N CYS A 190 16.00 -5.26 -0.94
CA CYS A 190 16.01 -4.78 -2.32
C CYS A 190 16.64 -3.39 -2.48
N ALA A 191 16.56 -2.52 -1.46
CA ALA A 191 17.22 -1.22 -1.43
C ALA A 191 18.71 -1.37 -1.17
N THR A 192 19.10 -2.21 -0.19
CA THR A 192 20.51 -2.54 0.10
C THR A 192 21.23 -3.11 -1.13
N ALA A 193 20.56 -3.97 -1.90
CA ALA A 193 21.12 -4.56 -3.10
C ALA A 193 21.17 -3.63 -4.32
N CYS A 194 20.56 -2.44 -4.25
CA CYS A 194 20.44 -1.51 -5.37
C CYS A 194 21.75 -0.73 -5.58
N PRO A 195 22.51 -0.96 -6.67
CA PRO A 195 23.83 -0.34 -6.85
C PRO A 195 23.77 1.17 -7.08
N THR A 196 22.66 1.68 -7.58
CA THR A 196 22.48 3.11 -7.91
C THR A 196 21.72 3.88 -6.82
N GLY A 197 21.30 3.21 -5.74
CA GLY A 197 20.46 3.83 -4.71
C GLY A 197 19.11 4.32 -5.25
N ALA A 198 18.54 3.62 -6.24
CA ALA A 198 17.24 3.95 -6.81
C ALA A 198 16.07 3.56 -5.91
N LEU A 199 16.27 2.65 -4.95
CA LEU A 199 15.24 2.21 -4.02
C LEU A 199 15.56 2.70 -2.61
N SER A 200 14.55 3.18 -1.89
CA SER A 200 14.66 3.59 -0.50
C SER A 200 13.33 3.40 0.22
N ILE A 201 13.40 3.09 1.53
CA ILE A 201 12.21 3.10 2.38
C ILE A 201 12.10 4.51 2.97
N ILE A 202 10.92 5.12 2.81
CA ILE A 202 10.60 6.42 3.40
C ILE A 202 9.53 6.18 4.46
N GLU A 203 9.75 6.68 5.67
CA GLU A 203 8.74 6.62 6.72
C GLU A 203 7.59 7.59 6.41
N TRP A 204 6.35 7.21 6.78
CA TRP A 204 5.20 8.09 6.50
C TRP A 204 5.31 9.45 7.18
N LYS A 205 6.00 9.54 8.32
CA LYS A 205 6.24 10.80 9.04
C LYS A 205 7.13 11.79 8.26
N GLU A 206 7.90 11.29 7.30
CA GLU A 206 8.87 12.06 6.51
C GLU A 206 8.28 12.50 5.15
N ILE A 207 7.13 11.95 4.77
CA ILE A 207 6.43 12.33 3.54
C ILE A 207 5.65 13.61 3.81
N THR A 208 6.27 14.76 3.50
CA THR A 208 5.59 16.05 3.43
C THR A 208 4.80 16.13 2.13
N VAL A 209 3.48 16.36 2.23
CA VAL A 209 2.59 16.69 1.10
C VAL A 209 2.37 18.20 1.08
#